data_AF-A0A1B6G9M5-F1
#
_entry.id   AF-A0A1B6G9M5-F1
#
_cell.length_a   1.000
_cell.length_b   1.000
_cell.length_c   1.000
_cell.angle_alpha   90.00
_cell.angle_beta   90.00
_cell.angle_gamma   90.00
#
_symmetry.space_group_name_H-M   'P 1'
#
loop_
_entity.id
_entity.type
_entity.pdbx_description
1 polymer ?
#
loop_
_entity_poly.entity_id
_entity_poly.type
_entity_poly.pdbx_seq_one_letter_code
_entity_poly.pdbx_strand_id
1 'polypeptide(L)'
;MRDKLRFSVRRNILLLVCWLLLILVTVGVNTARRARRKPTRRLHFTKKKYDATVQRLLTEKRYEDYAKVWMRFIVQLENNVTNQIFHPGKNGGEKLCNNMHLLNLELETVLIPLKQEKEEIVYIARKIYERQGPKFLFELLPNNAQLKKTFQWNNYQLSRFYKLWLETRMIWEEFKEAYLTMKVKCYYLRKL
;
A
#
# COMPACT_ATOMS: atom_id res chain seq x y z
N MET A 1 -14.17 -65.05 32.69
CA MET A 1 -13.22 -64.60 31.65
C MET A 1 -13.85 -63.85 30.45
N ARG A 2 -15.20 -63.72 30.32
CA ARG A 2 -15.84 -63.01 29.20
C ARG A 2 -15.96 -61.48 29.36
N ASP A 3 -15.92 -60.96 30.58
CA ASP A 3 -16.19 -59.53 30.84
C ASP A 3 -15.00 -58.60 30.54
N LYS A 4 -13.76 -59.11 30.63
CA LYS A 4 -12.55 -58.34 30.27
C LYS A 4 -12.46 -58.04 28.77
N LEU A 5 -12.97 -58.94 27.91
CA LEU A 5 -12.97 -58.73 26.45
C LEU A 5 -13.97 -57.65 26.03
N ARG A 6 -15.18 -57.62 26.62
CA ARG A 6 -16.21 -56.60 26.31
C ARG A 6 -15.78 -55.19 26.70
N PHE A 7 -15.06 -55.05 27.82
CA PHE A 7 -14.53 -53.75 28.26
C PHE A 7 -13.43 -53.21 27.34
N SER A 8 -12.55 -54.08 26.83
CA SER A 8 -11.49 -53.72 25.88
C SER A 8 -12.08 -53.24 24.55
N VAL A 9 -13.07 -53.95 24.00
CA VAL A 9 -13.69 -53.60 22.72
C VAL A 9 -14.44 -52.25 22.81
N ARG A 10 -15.19 -52.00 23.89
CA ARG A 10 -15.88 -50.71 24.10
C ARG A 10 -14.90 -49.54 24.20
N ARG A 11 -13.75 -49.74 24.86
CA ARG A 11 -12.72 -48.71 24.99
C ARG A 11 -12.04 -48.41 23.65
N ASN A 12 -11.79 -49.42 22.81
CA ASN A 12 -11.23 -49.23 21.48
C ASN A 12 -12.19 -48.51 20.53
N ILE A 13 -13.49 -48.81 20.59
CA ILE A 13 -14.52 -48.09 19.81
C ILE A 13 -14.59 -46.62 20.24
N LEU A 14 -14.57 -46.35 21.55
CA LEU A 14 -14.60 -44.98 22.07
C LEU A 14 -13.38 -44.15 21.59
N LEU A 15 -12.20 -44.75 21.60
CA LEU A 15 -10.97 -44.12 21.11
C LEU A 15 -11.03 -43.83 19.60
N LEU A 16 -11.58 -44.75 18.81
CA LEU A 16 -11.80 -44.57 17.38
C LEU A 16 -12.76 -43.42 17.07
N VAL A 17 -13.87 -43.31 17.83
CA VAL A 17 -14.84 -42.22 17.69
C VAL A 17 -14.20 -40.88 18.07
N CYS A 18 -13.43 -40.82 19.17
CA CYS A 18 -12.68 -39.61 19.54
C CYS A 18 -11.67 -39.20 18.46
N TRP A 19 -10.97 -40.16 17.85
CA TRP A 19 -10.03 -39.89 16.76
C TRP A 19 -10.73 -39.34 15.51
N LEU A 20 -11.87 -39.93 15.13
CA LEU A 20 -12.67 -39.46 14.00
C LEU A 20 -13.22 -38.04 14.23
N LEU A 21 -13.66 -37.73 15.45
CA LEU A 21 -14.11 -36.38 15.81
C LEU A 21 -12.97 -35.35 15.74
N LEU A 22 -11.76 -35.72 16.18
CA LEU A 22 -10.59 -34.84 16.06
C LEU A 22 -10.21 -34.58 14.60
N ILE A 23 -10.30 -35.60 13.73
CA ILE A 23 -10.08 -35.43 12.28
C ILE A 23 -11.14 -34.51 11.68
N LEU A 24 -12.43 -34.68 12.03
CA LEU A 24 -13.50 -33.82 11.53
C LEU A 24 -13.34 -32.36 11.98
N VAL A 25 -12.94 -32.13 13.24
CA VAL A 25 -12.66 -30.78 13.75
C VAL A 25 -11.46 -30.16 13.03
N THR A 26 -10.36 -30.90 12.82
CA THR A 26 -9.18 -30.36 12.12
C THR A 26 -9.46 -30.08 10.64
N VAL A 27 -10.23 -30.94 9.96
CA VAL A 27 -10.68 -30.72 8.58
C VAL A 27 -11.62 -29.52 8.51
N GLY A 28 -12.60 -29.42 9.43
CA GLY A 28 -13.54 -28.30 9.53
C GLY A 28 -12.86 -26.95 9.82
N VAL A 29 -11.86 -26.94 10.70
CA VAL A 29 -11.05 -25.73 10.99
C VAL A 29 -10.21 -25.34 9.77
N ASN A 30 -9.65 -26.30 9.04
CA ASN A 30 -8.86 -26.03 7.84
C ASN A 30 -9.72 -25.54 6.66
N THR A 31 -10.92 -26.09 6.47
CA THR A 31 -11.87 -25.60 5.45
C THR A 31 -12.43 -24.23 5.82
N ALA A 32 -12.72 -23.96 7.09
CA ALA A 32 -13.13 -22.63 7.56
C ALA A 32 -11.99 -21.59 7.41
N ARG A 33 -10.73 -21.97 7.67
CA ARG A 33 -9.55 -21.12 7.39
C ARG A 33 -9.37 -20.87 5.90
N ARG A 34 -9.63 -21.86 5.04
CA ARG A 34 -9.62 -21.70 3.57
C ARG A 34 -10.74 -20.77 3.08
N ALA A 35 -11.95 -20.91 3.61
CA ALA A 35 -13.10 -20.08 3.24
C ALA A 35 -12.94 -18.60 3.69
N ARG A 36 -12.26 -18.35 4.82
CA ARG A 36 -11.92 -16.98 5.27
C ARG A 36 -10.80 -16.34 4.45
N ARG A 37 -9.97 -17.12 3.76
CA ARG A 37 -9.07 -16.62 2.72
C ARG A 37 -9.86 -16.46 1.41
N LYS A 38 -10.80 -15.50 1.38
CA LYS A 38 -11.24 -14.95 0.10
C LYS A 38 -9.96 -14.58 -0.64
N PRO A 39 -9.73 -15.05 -1.87
CA PRO A 39 -8.62 -14.55 -2.65
C PRO A 39 -8.84 -13.05 -2.70
N THR A 40 -7.93 -12.29 -2.10
CA THR A 40 -7.85 -10.85 -2.33
C THR A 40 -7.62 -10.77 -3.82
N ARG A 41 -8.72 -10.61 -4.59
CA ARG A 41 -8.66 -10.39 -6.02
C ARG A 41 -7.75 -9.19 -6.12
N ARG A 42 -6.48 -9.42 -6.53
CA ARG A 42 -5.55 -8.33 -6.78
C ARG A 42 -6.20 -7.58 -7.93
N LEU A 43 -7.02 -6.60 -7.58
CA LEU A 43 -7.59 -5.66 -8.51
C LEU A 43 -6.37 -5.02 -9.14
N HIS A 44 -6.06 -5.44 -10.36
CA HIS A 44 -5.08 -4.75 -11.17
C HIS A 44 -5.70 -3.38 -11.43
N PHE A 45 -5.36 -2.42 -10.56
CA PHE A 45 -5.79 -1.05 -10.70
C PHE A 45 -4.99 -0.49 -11.87
N THR A 46 -5.63 -0.38 -13.02
CA THR A 46 -5.11 0.41 -14.13
C THR A 46 -5.34 1.88 -13.81
N LYS A 47 -4.42 2.75 -14.23
CA LYS A 47 -4.52 4.20 -14.03
C LYS A 47 -5.88 4.75 -14.50
N LYS A 48 -6.36 4.30 -15.68
CA LYS A 48 -7.69 4.62 -16.19
C LYS A 48 -8.84 4.27 -15.24
N LYS A 49 -8.81 3.09 -14.61
CA LYS A 49 -9.84 2.66 -13.65
C LYS A 49 -9.76 3.45 -12.35
N TYR A 50 -8.55 3.77 -11.91
CA TYR A 50 -8.31 4.66 -10.78
C TYR A 50 -8.93 6.04 -11.04
N ASP A 51 -8.59 6.68 -12.15
CA ASP A 51 -9.06 8.03 -12.49
C ASP A 51 -10.59 8.10 -12.56
N ALA A 52 -11.23 7.11 -13.20
CA ALA A 52 -12.70 7.04 -13.26
C ALA A 52 -13.34 6.87 -11.87
N THR A 53 -12.71 6.07 -10.99
CA THR A 53 -13.19 5.87 -9.62
C THR A 53 -13.03 7.13 -8.79
N VAL A 54 -11.89 7.82 -8.90
CA VAL A 54 -11.61 9.07 -8.20
C VAL A 54 -12.59 10.16 -8.63
N GLN A 55 -12.77 10.37 -9.93
CA GLN A 55 -13.71 11.35 -10.47
C GLN A 55 -15.12 11.15 -9.92
N ARG A 56 -15.62 9.91 -9.99
CA ARG A 56 -16.94 9.57 -9.44
C ARG A 56 -17.05 9.88 -7.95
N LEU A 57 -16.06 9.49 -7.14
CA LEU A 57 -16.09 9.69 -5.69
C LEU A 57 -16.01 11.17 -5.30
N LEU A 58 -15.27 11.97 -6.06
CA LEU A 58 -15.22 13.43 -5.90
C LEU A 58 -16.57 14.07 -6.25
N THR A 59 -17.22 13.65 -7.34
CA THR A 59 -18.56 14.13 -7.71
C THR A 59 -19.61 13.77 -6.65
N GLU A 60 -19.55 12.56 -6.09
CA GLU A 60 -20.43 12.09 -5.01
C GLU A 60 -20.07 12.69 -3.63
N LYS A 61 -19.05 13.56 -3.52
CA LYS A 61 -18.52 14.11 -2.25
C LYS A 61 -18.13 13.03 -1.22
N ARG A 62 -17.70 11.85 -1.68
CA ARG A 62 -17.30 10.71 -0.84
C ARG A 62 -15.81 10.75 -0.52
N TYR A 63 -15.40 11.79 0.21
CA TYR A 63 -13.99 12.09 0.46
C TYR A 63 -13.23 10.99 1.20
N GLU A 64 -13.86 10.31 2.15
CA GLU A 64 -13.23 9.19 2.86
C GLU A 64 -12.95 7.99 1.95
N ASP A 65 -13.85 7.69 1.02
CA ASP A 65 -13.68 6.58 0.10
C ASP A 65 -12.68 6.93 -0.98
N TYR A 66 -12.69 8.18 -1.46
CA TYR A 66 -11.65 8.73 -2.31
C TYR A 66 -10.27 8.56 -1.64
N ALA A 67 -10.14 8.96 -0.37
CA ALA A 67 -8.91 8.82 0.39
C ALA A 67 -8.42 7.38 0.49
N LYS A 68 -9.32 6.41 0.73
CA LYS A 68 -8.97 4.99 0.77
C LYS A 68 -8.46 4.49 -0.59
N VAL A 69 -9.09 4.91 -1.69
CA VAL A 69 -8.69 4.52 -3.04
C VAL A 69 -7.34 5.14 -3.42
N TRP A 70 -7.18 6.45 -3.21
CA TRP A 70 -5.93 7.18 -3.41
C TRP A 70 -4.79 6.57 -2.61
N MET A 71 -5.01 6.30 -1.31
CA MET A 71 -3.98 5.73 -0.44
C MET A 71 -3.51 4.35 -0.92
N ARG A 72 -4.43 3.50 -1.38
CA ARG A 72 -4.07 2.19 -1.95
C ARG A 72 -3.23 2.34 -3.22
N PHE A 73 -3.61 3.27 -4.09
CA PHE A 73 -2.90 3.52 -5.33
C PHE A 73 -1.46 3.99 -5.06
N ILE A 74 -1.31 4.97 -4.17
CA ILE A 74 -0.02 5.56 -3.81
C ILE A 74 0.88 4.57 -3.10
N VAL A 75 0.38 3.81 -2.13
CA VAL A 75 1.17 2.74 -1.48
C VAL A 75 1.65 1.72 -2.51
N GLN A 76 0.80 1.35 -3.48
CA GLN A 76 1.20 0.43 -4.54
C GLN A 76 2.29 1.04 -5.43
N LEU A 77 2.17 2.32 -5.78
CA LEU A 77 3.12 3.03 -6.61
C LEU A 77 4.48 3.21 -5.91
N GLU A 78 4.47 3.60 -4.63
CA GLU A 78 5.66 3.65 -3.77
C GLU A 78 6.36 2.29 -3.72
N ASN A 79 5.62 1.21 -3.46
CA ASN A 79 6.20 -0.14 -3.43
C ASN A 79 6.80 -0.53 -4.79
N ASN A 80 6.19 -0.11 -5.90
CA ASN A 80 6.74 -0.36 -7.23
C ASN A 80 8.06 0.39 -7.43
N VAL A 81 8.14 1.66 -7.00
CA VAL A 81 9.36 2.47 -7.03
C VAL A 81 10.45 1.84 -6.17
N THR A 82 10.16 1.52 -4.90
CA THR A 82 11.09 0.85 -3.98
C THR A 82 11.64 -0.43 -4.61
N ASN A 83 10.74 -1.32 -5.08
CA ASN A 83 11.16 -2.56 -5.72
C ASN A 83 12.00 -2.32 -6.98
N GLN A 84 11.70 -1.30 -7.76
CA GLN A 84 12.47 -0.99 -8.97
C GLN A 84 13.86 -0.47 -8.65
N ILE A 85 14.03 0.32 -7.59
CA ILE A 85 15.33 0.86 -7.15
C ILE A 85 16.20 -0.25 -6.57
N PHE A 86 15.64 -1.06 -5.66
CA PHE A 86 16.43 -2.00 -4.84
C PHE A 86 16.42 -3.44 -5.37
N HIS A 87 15.42 -3.83 -6.15
CA HIS A 87 15.27 -5.17 -6.75
C HIS A 87 14.93 -5.07 -8.26
N PRO A 88 15.83 -4.46 -9.05
CA PRO A 88 15.60 -4.08 -10.45
C PRO A 88 15.41 -5.30 -11.36
N GLY A 89 14.34 -5.26 -12.17
CA GLY A 89 14.13 -6.20 -13.28
C GLY A 89 14.73 -5.70 -14.62
N LYS A 90 14.72 -6.54 -15.65
CA LYS A 90 15.10 -6.14 -17.03
C LYS A 90 14.23 -4.97 -17.49
N ASN A 91 14.83 -3.96 -18.14
CA ASN A 91 14.19 -2.71 -18.57
C ASN A 91 13.52 -1.90 -17.43
N GLY A 92 13.98 -2.08 -16.19
CA GLY A 92 13.40 -1.43 -15.01
C GLY A 92 13.59 0.08 -14.96
N GLY A 93 14.60 0.63 -15.64
CA GLY A 93 15.01 2.03 -15.49
C GLY A 93 13.98 3.04 -16.04
N GLU A 94 13.47 2.83 -17.25
CA GLU A 94 12.43 3.71 -17.81
C GLU A 94 11.13 3.60 -17.00
N LYS A 95 10.77 2.38 -16.61
CA LYS A 95 9.60 2.10 -15.77
C LYS A 95 9.70 2.80 -14.41
N LEU A 96 10.89 2.83 -13.82
CA LEU A 96 11.20 3.56 -12.58
C LEU A 96 10.95 5.05 -12.76
N CYS A 97 11.55 5.68 -13.77
CA CYS A 97 11.35 7.09 -14.05
C CYS A 97 9.87 7.43 -14.29
N ASN A 98 9.13 6.58 -15.01
CA ASN A 98 7.70 6.80 -15.25
C ASN A 98 6.87 6.66 -13.98
N ASN A 99 7.16 5.70 -13.11
CA ASN A 99 6.45 5.55 -11.83
C ASN A 99 6.79 6.68 -10.85
N MET A 100 8.04 7.14 -10.82
CA MET A 100 8.46 8.31 -10.04
C MET A 100 7.74 9.58 -10.51
N HIS A 101 7.69 9.80 -11.82
CA HIS A 101 6.95 10.93 -12.39
C HIS A 101 5.47 10.89 -12.04
N LEU A 102 4.83 9.72 -12.21
CA LEU A 102 3.43 9.53 -11.82
C LEU A 102 3.21 9.75 -10.33
N LEU A 103 4.15 9.31 -9.48
CA LEU A 103 4.07 9.52 -8.04
C LEU A 103 4.10 11.01 -7.70
N ASN A 104 4.99 11.78 -8.33
CA ASN A 104 5.05 13.23 -8.15
C ASN A 104 3.72 13.89 -8.54
N LEU A 105 3.17 13.54 -9.71
CA LEU A 105 1.87 14.06 -10.16
C LEU A 105 0.74 13.75 -9.18
N GLU A 106 0.66 12.51 -8.66
CA GLU A 106 -0.38 12.16 -7.69
C GLU A 106 -0.20 12.87 -6.34
N LEU A 107 1.03 13.03 -5.87
CA LEU A 107 1.28 13.78 -4.64
C LEU A 107 0.89 15.25 -4.80
N GLU A 108 1.13 15.85 -5.97
CA GLU A 108 0.70 17.21 -6.30
C GLU A 108 -0.82 17.36 -6.32
N THR A 109 -1.59 16.33 -6.73
CA THR A 109 -3.07 16.37 -6.69
C THR A 109 -3.62 16.56 -5.28
N VAL A 110 -2.83 16.26 -4.25
CA VAL A 110 -3.16 16.50 -2.85
C VAL A 110 -2.52 17.79 -2.35
N LEU A 111 -1.25 18.03 -2.67
CA LEU A 111 -0.52 19.22 -2.23
C LEU A 111 -1.18 20.53 -2.69
N ILE A 112 -1.59 20.61 -3.95
CA ILE A 112 -2.18 21.84 -4.50
C ILE A 112 -3.48 22.22 -3.77
N PRO A 113 -4.48 21.33 -3.65
CA PRO A 113 -5.66 21.59 -2.83
C PRO A 113 -5.34 21.89 -1.36
N LEU A 114 -4.32 21.24 -0.80
CA LEU A 114 -3.92 21.44 0.59
C LEU A 114 -3.37 22.86 0.82
N LYS A 115 -2.52 23.36 -0.08
CA LYS A 115 -2.04 24.75 -0.07
C LYS A 115 -3.17 25.76 -0.29
N GLN A 116 -4.23 25.36 -0.99
CA GLN A 116 -5.46 26.13 -1.18
C GLN A 116 -6.45 25.99 -0.02
N GLU A 117 -6.08 25.29 1.06
CA GLU A 117 -6.89 25.12 2.27
C GLU A 117 -8.26 24.48 2.02
N LYS A 118 -8.34 23.61 1.01
CA LYS A 118 -9.58 22.91 0.67
C LYS A 118 -9.91 21.85 1.71
N GLU A 119 -11.05 22.00 2.40
CA GLU A 119 -11.46 21.09 3.48
C GLU A 119 -11.56 19.62 3.03
N GLU A 120 -11.92 19.36 1.76
CA GLU A 120 -12.04 18.00 1.23
C GLU A 120 -10.72 17.19 1.27
N ILE A 121 -9.57 17.86 1.29
CA ILE A 121 -8.27 17.20 1.24
C ILE A 121 -7.69 16.90 2.63
N VAL A 122 -8.27 17.48 3.69
CA VAL A 122 -7.77 17.39 5.07
C VAL A 122 -7.63 15.94 5.52
N TYR A 123 -8.64 15.11 5.24
CA TYR A 123 -8.63 13.71 5.64
C TYR A 123 -7.52 12.92 4.94
N ILE A 124 -7.30 13.17 3.64
CA ILE A 124 -6.22 12.56 2.87
C ILE A 124 -4.87 13.02 3.39
N ALA A 125 -4.73 14.33 3.59
CA ALA A 125 -3.50 14.94 4.04
C ALA A 125 -3.08 14.39 5.41
N ARG A 126 -4.03 14.25 6.34
CA ARG A 126 -3.80 13.60 7.63
C ARG A 126 -3.24 12.19 7.46
N LYS A 127 -3.85 11.38 6.59
CA LYS A 127 -3.41 9.98 6.38
C LYS A 127 -2.03 9.88 5.74
N ILE A 128 -1.67 10.80 4.85
CA ILE A 128 -0.33 10.86 4.27
C ILE A 128 0.69 11.26 5.34
N TYR A 129 0.38 12.28 6.15
CA TYR A 129 1.24 12.74 7.22
C TYR A 129 1.50 11.65 8.27
N GLU A 130 0.44 10.93 8.70
CA GLU A 130 0.53 9.79 9.62
C GLU A 130 1.46 8.66 9.11
N ARG A 131 1.60 8.50 7.79
CA ARG A 131 2.50 7.52 7.17
C ARG A 131 3.95 7.98 7.06
N GLN A 132 4.24 9.25 7.36
CA GLN A 132 5.54 9.89 7.16
C GLN A 132 6.02 9.89 5.70
N GLY A 133 5.08 9.95 4.74
CA GLY A 133 5.40 10.10 3.32
C GLY A 133 5.96 8.84 2.63
N PRO A 134 6.55 8.99 1.43
CA PRO A 134 7.11 7.88 0.66
C PRO A 134 8.35 7.27 1.34
N LYS A 135 8.26 6.00 1.73
CA LYS A 135 9.30 5.33 2.54
C LYS A 135 10.68 5.27 1.89
N PHE A 136 10.72 5.12 0.56
CA PHE A 136 11.97 4.99 -0.17
C PHE A 136 12.86 6.23 -0.02
N LEU A 137 12.30 7.42 0.26
CA LEU A 137 13.08 8.64 0.43
C LEU A 137 14.05 8.59 1.64
N PHE A 138 13.77 7.70 2.60
CA PHE A 138 14.59 7.49 3.79
C PHE A 138 15.57 6.32 3.65
N GLU A 139 15.51 5.60 2.53
CA GLU A 139 16.42 4.49 2.24
C GLU A 139 17.68 4.98 1.53
N LEU A 140 18.82 4.37 1.82
CA LEU A 140 20.08 4.71 1.17
C LEU A 140 20.06 4.24 -0.28
N LEU A 141 20.11 5.18 -1.23
CA LEU A 141 20.17 4.87 -2.65
C LEU A 141 21.44 4.07 -3.00
N PRO A 142 21.35 3.12 -3.97
CA PRO A 142 22.54 2.52 -4.56
C PRO A 142 23.44 3.59 -5.16
N ASN A 143 24.76 3.38 -5.15
CA ASN A 143 25.70 4.35 -5.68
C ASN A 143 25.55 4.54 -7.21
N ASN A 144 26.05 5.65 -7.74
CA ASN A 144 25.95 6.00 -9.15
C ASN A 144 26.47 4.93 -10.10
N ALA A 145 27.58 4.27 -9.76
CA ALA A 145 28.17 3.21 -10.58
C ALA A 145 27.25 1.99 -10.65
N GLN A 146 26.65 1.60 -9.52
CA GLN A 146 25.71 0.50 -9.43
C GLN A 146 24.43 0.82 -10.20
N LEU A 147 23.84 2.01 -10.05
CA LEU A 147 22.65 2.42 -10.78
C LEU A 147 22.87 2.40 -12.29
N LYS A 148 23.97 3.00 -12.77
CA LYS A 148 24.34 2.99 -14.20
C LYS A 148 24.51 1.58 -14.74
N LYS A 149 25.23 0.71 -14.02
CA LYS A 149 25.43 -0.69 -14.41
C LYS A 149 24.12 -1.47 -14.46
N THR A 150 23.28 -1.27 -13.46
CA THR A 150 22.01 -1.99 -13.28
C THR A 150 21.00 -1.67 -14.37
N PHE A 151 20.82 -0.37 -14.65
CA PHE A 151 19.80 0.10 -15.60
C PHE A 151 20.37 0.41 -16.98
N GLN A 152 21.67 0.17 -17.19
CA GLN A 152 22.40 0.56 -18.40
C GLN A 152 22.24 2.04 -18.73
N TRP A 153 22.19 2.86 -17.67
CA TRP A 153 21.96 4.29 -17.81
C TRP A 153 23.21 5.06 -18.21
N ASN A 154 23.02 6.04 -19.09
CA ASN A 154 23.97 7.12 -19.30
C ASN A 154 23.80 8.24 -18.26
N ASN A 155 24.68 9.25 -18.30
CA ASN A 155 24.63 10.39 -17.37
C ASN A 155 23.31 11.16 -17.44
N TYR A 156 22.72 11.27 -18.63
CA TYR A 156 21.44 11.97 -18.82
C TYR A 156 20.29 11.24 -18.11
N GLN A 157 20.19 9.91 -18.28
CA GLN A 157 19.16 9.10 -17.63
C GLN A 157 19.32 9.10 -16.10
N LEU A 158 20.56 9.01 -15.60
CA LEU A 158 20.83 9.12 -14.17
C LEU A 158 20.44 10.50 -13.62
N SER A 159 20.77 11.58 -14.33
CA SER A 159 20.38 12.95 -13.95
C SER A 159 18.85 13.11 -13.93
N ARG A 160 18.15 12.57 -14.93
CA ARG A 160 16.68 12.55 -14.97
C ARG A 160 16.08 11.82 -13.77
N PHE A 161 16.64 10.69 -13.37
CA PHE A 161 16.23 9.98 -12.16
C PHE A 161 16.41 10.84 -10.89
N TYR A 162 17.58 11.47 -10.72
CA TYR A 162 17.83 12.34 -9.58
C TYR A 162 16.93 13.57 -9.53
N LYS A 163 16.60 14.15 -10.69
CA LYS A 163 15.63 15.24 -10.78
C LYS A 163 14.27 14.82 -10.22
N LEU A 164 13.76 13.67 -10.67
CA LEU A 164 12.47 13.14 -10.19
C LEU A 164 12.49 12.81 -8.70
N TRP A 165 13.60 12.24 -8.20
CA TRP A 165 13.80 11.96 -6.78
C TRP A 165 13.80 13.24 -5.93
N LEU A 166 14.52 14.26 -6.37
CA LEU A 166 14.57 15.54 -5.68
C LEU A 166 13.19 16.21 -5.68
N GLU A 167 12.47 16.17 -6.80
CA GLU A 167 11.08 16.63 -6.89
C GLU A 167 10.18 15.93 -5.87
N THR A 168 10.23 14.60 -5.75
CA THR A 168 9.45 13.87 -4.74
C THR A 168 9.76 14.37 -3.33
N ARG A 169 11.05 14.60 -3.03
CA ARG A 169 11.48 15.10 -1.73
C ARG A 169 10.96 16.50 -1.46
N MET A 170 11.05 17.42 -2.42
CA MET A 170 10.52 18.77 -2.29
C MET A 170 9.00 18.76 -2.07
N ILE A 171 8.26 17.99 -2.87
CA ILE A 171 6.81 17.83 -2.70
C ILE A 171 6.47 17.34 -1.29
N TRP A 172 7.23 16.39 -0.75
CA TRP A 172 7.03 15.90 0.62
C TRP A 172 7.30 16.97 1.70
N GLU A 173 8.38 17.74 1.56
CA GLU A 173 8.69 18.83 2.49
C GLU A 173 7.60 19.90 2.47
N GLU A 174 7.21 20.37 1.28
CA GLU A 174 6.13 21.36 1.10
C GLU A 174 4.80 20.84 1.62
N PHE A 175 4.52 19.55 1.44
CA PHE A 175 3.32 18.91 1.97
C PHE A 175 3.27 18.96 3.50
N LYS A 176 4.39 18.65 4.18
CA LYS A 176 4.46 18.70 5.65
C LYS A 176 4.17 20.11 6.14
N GLU A 177 4.80 21.12 5.54
CA GLU A 177 4.61 22.53 5.90
C GLU A 177 3.16 22.98 5.70
N ALA A 178 2.57 22.66 4.54
CA ALA A 178 1.19 23.00 4.22
C ALA A 178 0.21 22.32 5.19
N TYR A 179 0.41 21.03 5.49
CA TYR A 179 -0.45 20.30 6.41
C TYR A 179 -0.35 20.85 7.84
N LEU A 180 0.86 21.12 8.34
CA LEU A 180 1.05 21.69 9.67
C LEU A 180 0.41 23.08 9.79
N THR A 181 0.57 23.92 8.76
CA THR A 181 -0.07 25.24 8.70
C THR A 181 -1.59 25.13 8.76
N MET A 182 -2.18 24.24 7.96
CA MET A 182 -3.62 24.03 7.96
C MET A 182 -4.12 23.42 9.29
N LYS A 183 -3.40 22.44 9.86
CA LYS A 183 -3.72 21.85 11.16
C LYS A 183 -3.74 22.90 12.28
N VAL A 184 -2.74 23.77 12.29
CA VAL A 184 -2.66 24.90 13.23
C VAL A 184 -3.87 25.82 13.05
N LYS A 185 -4.20 26.21 11.82
CA LYS A 185 -5.40 27.02 11.54
C LYS A 185 -6.69 26.34 12.01
N CYS A 186 -6.92 25.07 11.68
CA CYS A 186 -8.12 24.34 12.10
C CYS A 186 -8.23 24.23 13.64
N TYR A 187 -7.10 24.04 14.33
CA TYR A 187 -7.03 24.00 15.79
C TYR A 187 -7.42 25.34 16.41
N TYR A 188 -6.87 26.45 15.91
CA TYR A 188 -7.20 27.79 16.41
C TYR A 188 -8.61 28.27 15.99
N LEU A 189 -9.15 27.76 14.88
CA LEU A 189 -10.47 28.11 14.35
C LEU A 189 -11.62 27.23 14.89
N ARG A 190 -11.39 26.31 15.84
CA ARG A 190 -12.40 25.39 16.41
C ARG A 190 -13.25 24.67 15.33
N LYS A 191 -12.61 24.08 14.32
CA LYS A 191 -13.27 23.34 13.23
C LYS A 191 -12.85 21.87 13.10
N LEU A 192 -12.43 21.23 14.20
CA LEU A 192 -12.16 19.79 14.25
C LEU A 192 -12.90 19.11 15.40
#